data_AF-A0A0J8G3A0-F1
#
_entry.id   AF-A0A0J8G3A0-F1
#
_cell.length_a   1.000
_cell.length_b   1.000
_cell.length_c   1.000
_cell.angle_alpha   90.00
_cell.angle_beta   90.00
_cell.angle_gamma   90.00
#
_symmetry.space_group_name_H-M   'P 1'
#
loop_
_entity.id
_entity.type
_entity.pdbx_description
1 polymer ?
#
loop_
_entity_poly.entity_id
_entity_poly.type
_entity_poly.pdbx_seq_one_letter_code
_entity_poly.pdbx_strand_id
1 'polypeptide(L)'
;MGRKNARNSEVLKASKDRTSPKIYDLLLKLVNSEREDLAEIVLKIDYLFEYASICVKQRDYREAKNTLNKAKERMDKIKSEESSIDISCLEYLYEGIIKKVK
;
A
#
# COMPACT_ATOMS: atom_id res chain seq x y z
N MET A 1 23.40 12.30 -0.60
CA MET A 1 23.12 10.92 -0.16
C MET A 1 22.94 10.03 -1.39
N GLY A 2 23.41 8.78 -1.34
CA GLY A 2 23.30 7.85 -2.48
C GLY A 2 21.88 7.31 -2.65
N ARG A 3 21.49 6.95 -3.88
CA ARG A 3 20.18 6.33 -4.15
C ARG A 3 19.96 5.10 -3.26
N LYS A 4 18.86 5.10 -2.51
CA LYS A 4 18.42 3.96 -1.69
C LYS A 4 17.77 2.91 -2.60
N ASN A 5 18.06 1.65 -2.32
CA ASN A 5 17.69 0.46 -3.06
C ASN A 5 17.57 -0.74 -2.08
N ALA A 6 17.13 -1.91 -2.57
CA ALA A 6 16.93 -3.10 -1.73
C ALA A 6 18.21 -3.62 -1.00
N ARG A 7 19.40 -3.09 -1.31
CA ARG A 7 20.63 -3.44 -0.58
C ARG A 7 20.88 -2.56 0.64
N ASN A 8 20.28 -1.37 0.71
CA ASN A 8 20.52 -0.40 1.78
C ASN A 8 19.24 0.16 2.42
N SER A 9 18.07 -0.42 2.13
CA SER A 9 16.80 -0.12 2.79
C SER A 9 16.08 -1.43 3.14
N GLU A 10 15.77 -1.62 4.42
CA GLU A 10 15.03 -2.80 4.90
C GLU A 10 13.62 -2.87 4.32
N VAL A 11 12.97 -1.71 4.17
CA VAL A 11 11.65 -1.55 3.52
C VAL A 11 11.66 -2.08 2.08
N LEU A 12 12.67 -1.70 1.29
CA LEU A 12 12.81 -2.16 -0.10
C LEU A 12 13.22 -3.63 -0.18
N LYS A 13 14.02 -4.12 0.77
CA LYS A 13 14.40 -5.53 0.81
C LYS A 13 13.21 -6.45 1.13
N ALA A 14 12.40 -6.08 2.12
CA ALA A 14 11.25 -6.88 2.56
C ALA A 14 10.10 -6.88 1.54
N SER A 15 10.00 -5.81 0.75
CA SER A 15 8.90 -5.62 -0.21
C SER A 15 9.16 -6.27 -1.57
N LYS A 16 10.43 -6.53 -1.94
CA LYS A 16 10.83 -6.98 -3.28
C LYS A 16 10.10 -8.24 -3.78
N ASP A 17 9.85 -9.20 -2.90
CA ASP A 17 9.27 -10.49 -3.27
C ASP A 17 7.77 -10.61 -2.94
N ARG A 18 7.20 -9.63 -2.22
CA ARG A 18 5.80 -9.63 -1.77
C ARG A 18 4.91 -8.65 -2.51
N THR A 19 5.45 -7.51 -2.92
CA THR A 19 4.63 -6.42 -3.48
C THR A 19 4.60 -6.46 -5.00
N SER A 20 3.52 -5.93 -5.58
CA SER A 20 3.42 -5.74 -7.02
C SER A 20 4.52 -4.79 -7.53
N PRO A 21 5.04 -4.96 -8.76
CA PRO A 21 6.02 -4.05 -9.35
C PRO A 21 5.63 -2.57 -9.29
N LYS A 22 4.32 -2.26 -9.38
CA LYS A 22 3.81 -0.88 -9.28
C LYS A 22 3.90 -0.31 -7.86
N ILE A 23 3.68 -1.14 -6.84
CA ILE A 23 3.83 -0.74 -5.43
C ILE A 23 5.31 -0.61 -5.10
N TYR A 24 6.14 -1.53 -5.61
CA TYR A 24 7.58 -1.44 -5.44
C TYR A 24 8.18 -0.16 -6.04
N ASP A 25 7.69 0.29 -7.21
CA ASP A 25 8.11 1.57 -7.80
C ASP A 25 7.71 2.78 -6.91
N LEU A 26 6.50 2.76 -6.34
CA LEU A 26 6.06 3.77 -5.39
C LEU A 26 6.94 3.79 -4.13
N LEU A 27 7.24 2.62 -3.55
CA LEU A 27 8.13 2.51 -2.39
C LEU A 27 9.53 3.01 -2.70
N LEU A 28 10.06 2.70 -3.89
CA LEU A 28 11.38 3.15 -4.31
C LEU A 28 11.44 4.67 -4.41
N LYS A 29 10.40 5.32 -4.94
CA LYS A 29 10.28 6.79 -4.96
C LYS A 29 10.25 7.36 -3.54
N LEU A 30 9.40 6.84 -2.67
CA LEU A 30 9.24 7.34 -1.29
C LEU A 30 10.53 7.21 -0.47
N VAL A 31 11.19 6.05 -0.52
CA VAL A 31 12.44 5.80 0.19
C VAL A 31 13.57 6.70 -0.34
N ASN A 32 13.64 6.92 -1.65
CA ASN A 32 14.64 7.84 -2.23
C ASN A 32 14.35 9.32 -1.92
N SER A 33 13.11 9.69 -1.65
CA SER A 33 12.71 11.02 -1.19
C SER A 33 12.81 11.20 0.34
N GLU A 34 13.50 10.28 1.04
CA GLU A 34 13.63 10.27 2.50
C GLU A 34 12.30 10.16 3.26
N ARG A 35 11.22 9.75 2.58
CA ARG A 35 9.88 9.50 3.14
C ARG A 35 9.66 8.03 3.44
N GLU A 36 10.57 7.45 4.22
CA GLU A 36 10.46 6.04 4.67
C GLU A 36 9.23 5.82 5.56
N ASP A 37 8.82 6.85 6.31
CA ASP A 37 7.57 6.93 7.06
C ASP A 37 6.35 6.60 6.17
N LEU A 38 6.24 7.26 5.01
CA LEU A 38 5.16 7.02 4.07
C LEU A 38 5.30 5.67 3.38
N ALA A 39 6.54 5.23 3.08
CA ALA A 39 6.79 3.92 2.50
C ALA A 39 6.29 2.79 3.41
N GLU A 40 6.47 2.91 4.73
CA GLU A 40 5.89 1.96 5.69
C GLU A 40 4.35 1.98 5.68
N ILE A 41 3.73 3.15 5.55
CA ILE A 41 2.27 3.26 5.46
C ILE A 41 1.77 2.57 4.19
N VAL A 42 2.44 2.76 3.05
CA VAL A 42 2.14 2.07 1.79
C VAL A 42 2.22 0.56 1.95
N LEU A 43 3.26 0.04 2.62
CA LEU A 43 3.35 -1.41 2.91
C LEU A 43 2.22 -1.91 3.79
N LYS A 44 1.84 -1.14 4.81
CA LYS A 44 0.70 -1.49 5.66
C LYS A 44 -0.61 -1.49 4.87
N ILE A 45 -0.78 -0.59 3.90
CA ILE A 45 -1.94 -0.58 3.00
C ILE A 45 -1.95 -1.82 2.10
N ASP A 46 -0.81 -2.18 1.51
CA ASP A 46 -0.71 -3.38 0.66
C ASP A 46 -1.07 -4.66 1.44
N TYR A 47 -0.57 -4.80 2.66
CA TYR A 47 -0.96 -5.88 3.56
C TYR A 47 -2.47 -5.92 3.86
N LEU A 48 -3.10 -4.76 4.06
CA LEU A 48 -4.55 -4.67 4.26
C LEU A 48 -5.33 -5.08 3.01
N PHE A 49 -4.83 -4.78 1.81
CA PHE A 49 -5.43 -5.23 0.55
C PHE A 49 -5.33 -6.74 0.37
N GLU A 50 -4.19 -7.33 0.73
CA GLU A 50 -4.02 -8.79 0.73
C GLU A 50 -5.01 -9.44 1.71
N TYR A 51 -5.08 -8.93 2.95
CA TYR A 51 -5.99 -9.44 3.97
C TYR A 51 -7.47 -9.28 3.56
N ALA A 52 -7.87 -8.10 3.06
CA ALA A 52 -9.22 -7.86 2.57
C ALA A 52 -9.58 -8.81 1.42
N SER A 53 -8.63 -9.11 0.52
CA SER A 53 -8.84 -10.07 -0.57
C SER A 53 -9.04 -11.50 -0.05
N ILE A 54 -8.37 -11.89 1.03
CA ILE A 54 -8.59 -13.17 1.70
C ILE A 54 -9.99 -13.21 2.33
N CYS A 55 -10.39 -12.16 3.06
CA CYS A 55 -11.74 -12.05 3.63
C CYS A 55 -12.83 -12.16 2.56
N VAL A 56 -12.66 -11.48 1.41
CA VAL A 56 -13.58 -11.59 0.26
C VAL A 56 -13.68 -13.04 -0.24
N LYS A 57 -12.55 -13.75 -0.38
CA LYS A 57 -12.54 -15.17 -0.79
C LYS A 57 -13.26 -16.06 0.22
N GLN A 58 -13.12 -15.76 1.51
CA GLN A 58 -13.80 -16.46 2.61
C GLN A 58 -15.26 -16.03 2.80
N ARG A 59 -15.75 -15.09 1.98
CA ARG A 59 -17.10 -14.47 2.08
C ARG A 59 -17.34 -13.71 3.38
N ASP A 60 -16.29 -13.35 4.11
CA ASP A 60 -16.35 -12.44 5.24
C ASP A 60 -16.32 -10.98 4.73
N TYR A 61 -17.44 -10.56 4.13
CA TYR A 61 -17.57 -9.21 3.56
C TYR A 61 -17.55 -8.12 4.62
N ARG A 62 -17.98 -8.44 5.85
CA ARG A 62 -17.96 -7.49 6.97
C ARG A 62 -16.53 -7.14 7.34
N GLU A 63 -15.67 -8.15 7.52
CA GLU A 63 -14.27 -7.92 7.87
C GLU A 63 -13.48 -7.35 6.68
N ALA A 64 -13.80 -7.77 5.45
CA ALA A 64 -13.24 -7.16 4.24
C ALA A 64 -13.52 -5.65 4.18
N LYS A 65 -14.77 -5.24 4.43
CA LYS A 65 -15.17 -3.82 4.44
C LYS A 65 -14.47 -3.04 5.55
N ASN A 66 -14.39 -3.61 6.75
CA ASN A 66 -13.69 -2.99 7.88
C ASN A 66 -12.20 -2.80 7.58
N THR A 67 -11.57 -3.80 6.99
CA THR A 67 -10.16 -3.76 6.55
C THR A 67 -9.94 -2.71 5.47
N LEU A 68 -10.82 -2.65 4.46
CA LEU A 68 -10.74 -1.64 3.40
C LEU A 68 -10.94 -0.22 3.94
N ASN A 69 -11.82 -0.01 4.93
CA ASN A 69 -11.97 1.30 5.57
C ASN A 69 -10.66 1.73 6.26
N LYS A 70 -10.01 0.81 7.00
CA LYS A 70 -8.69 1.05 7.61
C LYS A 70 -7.61 1.35 6.57
N ALA A 71 -7.67 0.73 5.39
CA ALA A 71 -6.76 1.02 4.29
C ALA A 71 -7.02 2.42 3.71
N LYS A 72 -8.29 2.77 3.49
CA LYS A 72 -8.72 4.07 2.99
C LYS A 72 -8.28 5.21 3.91
N GLU A 73 -8.48 5.09 5.21
CA GLU A 73 -8.02 6.09 6.19
C GLU A 73 -6.51 6.35 6.10
N ARG A 74 -5.72 5.30 5.82
CA ARG A 74 -4.26 5.44 5.63
C ARG A 74 -3.92 6.10 4.29
N MET A 75 -4.65 5.78 3.23
CA MET A 75 -4.49 6.44 1.93
C MET A 75 -4.83 7.93 2.01
N ASP A 76 -5.89 8.28 2.72
CA ASP A 76 -6.32 9.67 2.93
C ASP A 76 -5.27 10.45 3.75
N LYS A 77 -4.60 9.81 4.70
CA LYS A 77 -3.44 10.39 5.41
C LYS A 77 -2.28 10.69 4.47
N ILE A 78 -1.89 9.75 3.60
CA ILE A 78 -0.81 9.97 2.62
C ILE A 78 -1.15 11.15 1.71
N LYS A 79 -2.38 11.20 1.18
CA LYS A 79 -2.86 12.31 0.34
C LYS A 79 -2.85 13.65 1.05
N SER A 80 -3.16 13.65 2.36
CA SER A 80 -3.21 14.87 3.16
C SER A 80 -1.81 15.38 3.51
N GLU A 81 -0.84 14.48 3.64
CA GLU A 81 0.53 14.82 4.04
C GLU A 81 1.37 15.29 2.85
N GLU A 82 1.16 14.72 1.66
CA GLU A 82 1.87 15.07 0.43
C GLU A 82 0.97 14.86 -0.79
N SER A 83 0.32 15.93 -1.26
CA SER A 83 -0.52 15.91 -2.47
C SER A 83 0.24 15.58 -3.76
N SER A 84 1.57 15.59 -3.73
CA SER A 84 2.45 15.27 -4.86
C SER A 84 2.68 13.77 -5.05
N ILE A 85 2.31 12.94 -4.07
CA ILE A 85 2.51 11.50 -4.15
C ILE A 85 1.38 10.87 -4.95
N ASP A 86 1.76 10.33 -6.10
CA ASP A 86 0.85 9.55 -6.93
C ASP A 86 0.53 8.21 -6.25
N ILE A 87 -0.66 8.13 -5.63
CA ILE A 87 -1.19 6.89 -5.06
C ILE A 87 -2.22 6.20 -5.95
N SER A 88 -2.30 6.53 -7.25
CA SER A 88 -3.27 5.95 -8.17
C SER A 88 -3.19 4.42 -8.24
N CYS A 89 -2.00 3.83 -8.00
CA CYS A 89 -1.87 2.37 -7.90
C CYS A 89 -2.67 1.81 -6.71
N LEU A 90 -2.67 2.48 -5.56
CA LEU A 90 -3.40 2.02 -4.38
C LEU A 90 -4.92 2.21 -4.55
N GLU A 91 -5.35 3.29 -5.20
CA GLU A 91 -6.75 3.54 -5.53
C GLU A 91 -7.32 2.47 -6.45
N TYR A 92 -6.57 2.11 -7.49
CA TYR A 92 -6.97 1.05 -8.41
C TYR A 92 -7.17 -0.30 -7.69
N LEU A 93 -6.27 -0.64 -6.76
CA LEU A 93 -6.38 -1.87 -5.97
C LEU A 93 -7.58 -1.81 -5.02
N TYR A 94 -7.75 -0.68 -4.32
CA TYR A 94 -8.91 -0.46 -3.45
C TYR A 94 -10.22 -0.66 -4.20
N GLU A 95 -10.38 -0.02 -5.36
CA GLU A 95 -11.58 -0.17 -6.19
C GLU A 95 -11.81 -1.61 -6.66
N GLY A 96 -10.74 -2.31 -7.02
CA GLY A 96 -10.81 -3.70 -7.47
C GLY A 96 -11.30 -4.65 -6.37
N ILE A 97 -10.96 -4.38 -5.11
CA ILE A 97 -11.36 -5.21 -3.97
C ILE A 97 -12.76 -4.81 -3.49
N ILE A 98 -13.05 -3.51 -3.33
CA ILE A 98 -14.35 -3.05 -2.83
C ILE A 98 -15.51 -3.48 -3.74
N LYS A 99 -15.31 -3.53 -5.07
CA LYS A 99 -16.29 -4.03 -6.04
C LYS A 99 -16.65 -5.52 -5.83
N LYS A 100 -15.79 -6.27 -5.17
CA LYS A 100 -16.01 -7.71 -4.84
C LYS A 100 -16.63 -7.91 -3.46
N VAL A 101 -16.64 -6.88 -2.62
CA VAL A 101 -17.36 -6.88 -1.35
C VAL A 101 -18.84 -6.68 -1.65
N LYS A 102 -19.66 -7.68 -1.32
CA LYS A 102 -21.11 -7.66 -1.56
C LYS A 102 -21.88 -7.04 -0.41
#